data_AF-A0A957ZWR4-F1
#
_entry.id   AF-A0A957ZWR4-F1
#
_cell.length_a   1.000
_cell.length_b   1.000
_cell.length_c   1.000
_cell.angle_alpha   90.00
_cell.angle_beta   90.00
_cell.angle_gamma   90.00
#
_symmetry.space_group_name_H-M   'P 1'
#
loop_
_entity.id
_entity.type
_entity.pdbx_description
1 polymer ?
#
loop_
_entity_poly.entity_id
_entity_poly.type
_entity_poly.pdbx_seq_one_letter_code
_entity_poly.pdbx_strand_id
1 'polypeptide(L)'
;MITQHEQAVLDRIDDDELIRWIQELTRIPSVWRPEEGEGEEAAARWVEGRCRDIGFETAFELVQPGRPNVIARHVMAVGPTLMFEGHT
;
A
#
# COMPACT_ATOMS: atom_id res chain seq x y z
N MET A 1 -1.25 11.43 26.58
CA MET A 1 -2.04 10.21 26.88
C MET A 1 -2.86 9.92 25.64
N ILE A 2 -2.86 8.68 25.17
CA ILE A 2 -3.75 8.25 24.10
C ILE A 2 -5.18 8.16 24.63
N THR A 3 -6.14 8.50 23.78
CA THR A 3 -7.58 8.42 24.05
C THR A 3 -8.06 6.97 23.97
N GLN A 4 -9.27 6.71 24.48
CA GLN A 4 -9.89 5.39 24.38
C GLN A 4 -10.11 4.95 22.92
N HIS A 5 -10.42 5.89 22.02
CA HIS A 5 -10.59 5.59 20.59
C HIS A 5 -9.28 5.23 19.92
N GLU A 6 -8.20 5.96 20.22
CA GLU A 6 -6.86 5.63 19.74
C GLU A 6 -6.42 4.26 20.26
N GLN A 7 -6.63 3.96 21.55
CA GLN A 7 -6.34 2.63 22.10
C GLN A 7 -7.13 1.53 21.38
N ALA A 8 -8.43 1.72 21.15
CA ALA A 8 -9.26 0.74 20.45
C ALA A 8 -8.82 0.48 19.00
N VAL A 9 -8.18 1.46 18.34
CA VAL A 9 -7.57 1.27 17.01
C VAL A 9 -6.25 0.51 17.14
N LEU A 10 -5.39 0.86 18.09
CA LEU A 10 -4.12 0.18 18.33
C LEU A 10 -4.32 -1.31 18.67
N ASP A 11 -5.36 -1.65 19.44
CA ASP A 11 -5.72 -3.03 19.81
C ASP A 11 -6.16 -3.89 18.61
N ARG A 12 -6.37 -3.30 17.43
CA ARG A 12 -6.72 -4.02 16.18
C ARG A 12 -5.53 -4.27 15.27
N ILE A 13 -4.36 -3.77 15.62
CA ILE A 13 -3.14 -4.02 14.85
C ILE A 13 -2.66 -5.44 15.17
N ASP A 14 -2.51 -6.26 14.13
CA ASP A 14 -1.86 -7.57 14.22
C ASP A 14 -0.37 -7.39 13.89
N ASP A 15 0.48 -7.49 14.90
CA ASP A 15 1.93 -7.30 14.77
C ASP A 15 2.58 -8.35 13.86
N ASP A 16 2.11 -9.60 13.92
CA ASP A 16 2.66 -10.69 13.10
C ASP A 16 2.32 -10.48 11.62
N GLU A 17 1.10 -10.03 11.33
CA GLU A 17 0.70 -9.65 9.97
C GLU A 17 1.51 -8.45 9.47
N LEU A 18 1.63 -7.39 10.28
CA LEU A 18 2.36 -6.19 9.93
C LEU A 18 3.83 -6.50 9.59
N ILE A 19 4.51 -7.25 10.47
CA ILE A 19 5.91 -7.66 10.28
C ILE A 19 6.05 -8.51 9.02
N ARG A 20 5.15 -9.48 8.80
CA ARG A 20 5.16 -10.32 7.60
C ARG A 20 5.02 -9.48 6.33
N TRP A 21 4.09 -8.52 6.31
CA TRP A 21 3.86 -7.64 5.15
C TRP A 21 5.06 -6.77 4.84
N ILE A 22 5.69 -6.18 5.85
CA ILE A 22 6.91 -5.40 5.68
C ILE A 22 8.03 -6.29 5.12
N GLN A 23 8.21 -7.50 5.63
CA GLN A 23 9.21 -8.44 5.12
C GLN A 23 8.96 -8.90 3.69
N GLU A 24 7.69 -9.14 3.32
CA GLU A 24 7.33 -9.50 1.94
C GLU A 24 7.62 -8.36 0.98
N LEU A 25 7.16 -7.14 1.29
CA LEU A 25 7.34 -5.97 0.42
C LEU A 25 8.83 -5.61 0.25
N THR A 26 9.60 -5.58 1.35
CA THR A 26 11.02 -5.20 1.32
C THR A 26 11.94 -6.20 0.61
N ARG A 27 11.48 -7.43 0.38
CA ARG A 27 12.21 -8.43 -0.41
C ARG A 27 12.02 -8.25 -1.92
N ILE A 28 11.08 -7.41 -2.34
CA ILE A 28 10.84 -7.13 -3.75
C ILE A 28 11.82 -6.04 -4.21
N PRO A 29 12.70 -6.30 -5.18
CA PRO A 29 13.49 -5.25 -5.80
C PRO A 29 12.57 -4.26 -6.50
N SER A 30 12.57 -3.00 -6.04
CA SER A 30 11.71 -1.92 -6.58
C SER A 30 12.47 -0.66 -6.97
N VAL A 31 13.81 -0.68 -6.88
CA VAL A 31 14.61 0.49 -7.26
C VAL A 31 14.45 0.73 -8.76
N TRP A 32 14.17 1.97 -9.13
CA TRP A 32 14.08 2.37 -10.52
C TRP A 32 15.46 2.30 -11.21
N ARG A 33 15.69 1.22 -11.99
CA ARG A 33 16.89 1.00 -12.83
C ARG A 33 16.47 0.46 -14.22
N PRO A 34 15.88 1.30 -15.07
CA PRO A 34 15.33 0.86 -16.36
C PRO A 34 16.38 0.25 -17.29
N GLU A 35 17.64 0.67 -17.16
CA GLU A 35 18.78 0.12 -17.89
C GLU A 35 19.09 -1.34 -17.53
N GLU A 36 18.73 -1.77 -16.32
CA GLU A 36 18.87 -3.14 -15.82
C GLU A 36 17.54 -3.92 -15.94
N GLY A 37 16.48 -3.28 -16.45
CA GLY A 37 15.14 -3.86 -16.53
C GLY A 37 14.43 -3.97 -15.17
N GLU A 38 14.96 -3.32 -14.12
CA GLU A 38 14.33 -3.26 -12.80
C GLU A 38 13.42 -2.03 -12.70
N GLY A 39 12.32 -2.19 -11.97
CA GLY A 39 11.34 -1.14 -11.77
C GLY A 39 10.39 -1.44 -10.63
N GLU A 40 9.47 -0.50 -10.41
CA GLU A 40 8.59 -0.46 -9.23
C GLU A 40 7.39 -1.43 -9.37
N GLU A 41 7.14 -1.97 -10.55
CA GLU A 41 5.91 -2.71 -10.88
C GLU A 41 5.63 -3.91 -9.97
N ALA A 42 6.64 -4.70 -9.62
CA ALA A 42 6.44 -5.88 -8.76
C ALA A 42 5.98 -5.47 -7.35
N ALA A 43 6.58 -4.42 -6.78
CA ALA A 43 6.20 -3.89 -5.47
C ALA A 43 4.81 -3.24 -5.53
N ALA A 44 4.54 -2.47 -6.59
CA ALA A 44 3.23 -1.89 -6.84
C ALA A 44 2.12 -2.96 -6.96
N ARG A 45 2.37 -4.07 -7.67
CA ARG A 45 1.41 -5.20 -7.76
C ARG A 45 1.15 -5.85 -6.42
N TRP A 46 2.19 -5.98 -5.60
CA TRP A 46 2.04 -6.50 -4.24
C TRP A 46 1.15 -5.57 -3.39
N VAL A 47 1.38 -4.25 -3.43
CA VAL A 47 0.56 -3.26 -2.71
C VAL A 47 -0.90 -3.28 -3.21
N GLU A 48 -1.09 -3.29 -4.53
CA GLU A 48 -2.41 -3.35 -5.17
C GLU A 48 -3.20 -4.59 -4.72
N GLY A 49 -2.53 -5.75 -4.66
CA GLY A 49 -3.11 -7.00 -4.17
C GLY A 49 -3.57 -6.90 -2.72
N ARG A 50 -2.72 -6.38 -1.82
CA ARG A 50 -3.06 -6.20 -0.41
C ARG A 50 -4.24 -5.25 -0.20
N CYS A 51 -4.26 -4.13 -0.93
CA CYS A 51 -5.40 -3.21 -0.89
C CYS A 51 -6.72 -3.90 -1.32
N ARG A 52 -6.69 -4.74 -2.36
CA ARG A 52 -7.88 -5.52 -2.76
C ARG A 52 -8.31 -6.53 -1.70
N ASP A 53 -7.35 -7.26 -1.11
CA ASP A 53 -7.62 -8.27 -0.08
C ASP A 53 -8.36 -7.68 1.12
N ILE A 54 -8.02 -6.43 1.50
CA ILE A 54 -8.68 -5.70 2.60
C ILE A 54 -9.89 -4.88 2.16
N GLY A 55 -10.36 -5.04 0.91
CA GLY A 55 -11.64 -4.51 0.42
C GLY A 55 -11.59 -3.15 -0.26
N PHE A 56 -10.42 -2.65 -0.65
CA PHE A 56 -10.31 -1.39 -1.39
C PHE A 56 -10.55 -1.61 -2.88
N GLU A 57 -11.20 -0.64 -3.52
CA GLU A 57 -11.20 -0.50 -4.97
C GLU A 57 -9.81 0.00 -5.40
N THR A 58 -9.19 -0.63 -6.39
CA THR A 58 -7.85 -0.26 -6.83
C THR A 58 -7.77 0.02 -8.33
N ALA A 59 -6.96 1.01 -8.67
CA ALA A 59 -6.54 1.32 -10.03
C ALA A 59 -5.01 1.27 -10.14
N PHE A 60 -4.51 0.90 -11.31
CA PHE A 60 -3.10 0.71 -11.60
C PHE A 60 -2.75 1.46 -12.87
N GLU A 61 -2.03 2.56 -12.72
CA GLU A 61 -1.79 3.52 -13.80
C GLU A 61 -0.31 3.55 -14.16
N LEU A 62 0.04 3.09 -15.36
CA LEU A 62 1.41 3.15 -15.86
C LEU A 62 1.75 4.59 -16.27
N VAL A 63 2.72 5.19 -15.59
CA VAL A 63 3.32 6.46 -16.01
C VAL A 63 4.29 6.23 -17.17
N GLN A 64 5.05 5.14 -17.08
CA GLN A 64 5.93 4.59 -18.12
C GLN A 64 6.08 3.07 -17.88
N PRO A 65 6.63 2.29 -18.83
CA PRO A 65 6.84 0.85 -18.63
C PRO A 65 7.60 0.56 -17.32
N GLY A 66 7.06 -0.33 -16.49
CA GLY A 66 7.66 -0.70 -15.20
C GLY A 66 7.53 0.32 -14.06
N ARG A 67 6.83 1.45 -14.27
CA ARG A 67 6.66 2.51 -13.26
C ARG A 67 5.19 2.94 -13.10
N PRO A 68 4.41 2.12 -12.39
CA PRO A 68 3.01 2.40 -12.11
C PRO A 68 2.80 3.23 -10.84
N ASN A 69 1.68 3.95 -10.81
CA ASN A 69 1.04 4.37 -9.57
C ASN A 69 -0.05 3.36 -9.20
N VAL A 70 -0.20 3.10 -7.89
CA VAL A 70 -1.34 2.37 -7.33
C VAL A 70 -2.24 3.36 -6.62
N ILE A 71 -3.51 3.39 -7.01
CA ILE A 71 -4.52 4.22 -6.36
C ILE A 71 -5.49 3.26 -5.67
N ALA A 72 -5.58 3.32 -4.34
CA ALA A 72 -6.51 2.51 -3.55
C ALA A 72 -7.55 3.42 -2.89
N ARG A 73 -8.84 3.08 -3.04
CA ARG A 73 -9.96 3.87 -2.56
C ARG A 73 -10.93 3.02 -1.76
N HIS A 74 -11.38 3.55 -0.63
CA HIS A 74 -12.46 2.97 0.16
C HIS A 74 -13.40 4.08 0.64
N VAL A 75 -14.71 3.87 0.54
CA VAL A 75 -15.72 4.82 1.03
C VAL A 75 -16.15 4.40 2.43
N MET A 76 -15.63 5.08 3.45
CA MET A 76 -15.97 4.80 4.85
C MET A 76 -17.26 5.51 5.30
N ALA A 77 -17.47 6.76 4.85
CA ALA A 77 -18.64 7.57 5.15
C ALA A 77 -18.75 8.73 4.14
N VAL A 78 -19.90 9.43 4.13
CA VAL A 78 -20.08 10.68 3.36
C VAL A 78 -19.31 11.81 4.04
N GLY A 79 -18.39 12.48 3.34
CA GLY A 79 -17.63 13.60 3.89
C GLY A 79 -16.31 13.89 3.17
N PRO A 80 -15.40 14.66 3.80
CA PRO A 80 -14.05 14.92 3.30
C PRO A 80 -13.26 13.62 3.06
N THR A 81 -12.37 13.64 2.07
CA THR A 81 -11.48 12.51 1.76
C THR A 81 -10.13 12.70 2.45
N LEU A 82 -9.68 11.68 3.19
CA LEU A 82 -8.31 11.59 3.68
C LEU A 82 -7.46 10.87 2.63
N MET A 83 -6.32 11.46 2.28
CA MET A 83 -5.38 10.89 1.31
C MET A 83 -4.05 10.60 2.00
N PHE A 84 -3.55 9.39 1.81
CA PHE A 84 -2.18 9.01 2.16
C PHE A 84 -1.37 8.90 0.87
N GLU A 85 -0.22 9.56 0.82
CA GLU A 85 0.72 9.47 -0.28
C GLU A 85 1.97 8.73 0.20
N GLY A 86 2.46 7.81 -0.63
CA GLY A 86 3.68 7.03 -0.37
C GLY A 86 4.32 6.60 -1.68
N HIS A 87 5.50 5.99 -1.57
CA HIS A 87 6.25 5.45 -2.69
C HIS A 87 6.68 4.01 -2.40
N THR A 88 6.80 3.20 -3.45
CA THR A 88 7.32 1.83 -3.41
C THR A 88 8.80 1.75 -3.74
#